data_AF-A0A4V2BFT2-F1
#
_entry.id   AF-A0A4V2BFT2-F1
#
_cell.length_a   1.000
_cell.length_b   1.000
_cell.length_c   1.000
_cell.angle_alpha   90.00
_cell.angle_beta   90.00
_cell.angle_gamma   90.00
#
_symmetry.space_group_name_H-M   'P 1'
#
loop_
_entity.id
_entity.type
_entity.pdbx_description
1 polymer ?
#
loop_
_entity_poly.entity_id
_entity_poly.type
_entity_poly.pdbx_seq_one_letter_code
_entity_poly.pdbx_strand_id
1 'polypeptide(L)'
;MPNQDSQLKLNHFKIPHLPMIVREAFAVYSSSHEEVGHMTVSHLADCAHLPIKGVLERLQAIETMAETSEISVHELKALLDSGKKNVFLLDVRERWEFDICRIEGSMLMAKLDLAQIFPGLKEFEVITICHHGVRSLSTAFYLKEAGLPRVRSLTGGTDAWSQLIDTSMPRY
;
A
#
# COMPACT_ATOMS: atom_id res chain seq x y z
N MET A 1 17.44 -30.68 -10.89
CA MET A 1 18.24 -29.46 -10.68
C MET A 1 17.30 -28.40 -10.15
N PRO A 2 17.59 -27.72 -9.02
CA PRO A 2 16.75 -26.61 -8.58
C PRO A 2 16.74 -25.55 -9.70
N ASN A 3 15.56 -25.10 -10.11
CA ASN A 3 15.43 -23.99 -11.06
C ASN A 3 16.05 -22.74 -10.42
N GLN A 4 16.80 -21.91 -11.16
CA GLN A 4 17.38 -20.66 -10.66
C GLN A 4 16.31 -19.79 -9.97
N ASP A 5 15.08 -19.81 -10.47
CA ASP A 5 13.97 -19.04 -9.90
C ASP A 5 13.58 -19.47 -8.49
N SER A 6 13.81 -20.73 -8.11
CA SER A 6 13.49 -21.24 -6.76
C SER A 6 14.39 -20.64 -5.67
N GLN A 7 15.60 -20.24 -6.04
CA GLN A 7 16.62 -19.69 -5.16
C GLN A 7 16.63 -18.15 -5.13
N LEU A 8 15.79 -17.51 -5.94
CA LEU A 8 15.63 -16.06 -5.91
C LEU A 8 15.20 -15.60 -4.51
N LYS A 9 15.90 -14.60 -3.98
CA LYS A 9 15.52 -13.96 -2.72
C LYS A 9 14.35 -13.01 -2.94
N LEU A 10 13.48 -12.87 -1.95
CA LEU A 10 12.32 -11.99 -2.05
C LEU A 10 12.70 -10.50 -2.23
N ASN A 11 13.86 -10.07 -1.72
CA ASN A 11 14.38 -8.71 -1.97
C ASN A 11 14.87 -8.45 -3.40
N HIS A 12 14.88 -9.47 -4.27
CA HIS A 12 15.08 -9.28 -5.70
C HIS A 12 13.93 -8.49 -6.33
N PHE A 13 12.71 -8.68 -5.81
CA PHE A 13 11.52 -7.98 -6.25
C PHE A 13 11.45 -6.61 -5.56
N LYS A 14 11.18 -5.56 -6.33
CA LYS A 14 11.01 -4.17 -5.86
C LYS A 14 9.63 -3.96 -5.25
N ILE A 15 9.31 -4.78 -4.25
CA ILE A 15 8.03 -4.72 -3.54
C ILE A 15 8.19 -3.80 -2.32
N PRO A 16 7.53 -2.63 -2.29
CA PRO A 16 7.53 -1.73 -1.13
C PRO A 16 6.93 -2.42 0.09
N HIS A 17 7.48 -2.20 1.28
CA HIS A 17 7.02 -2.87 2.50
C HIS A 17 6.90 -4.41 2.37
N LEU A 18 7.82 -5.04 1.63
CA LEU A 18 7.86 -6.48 1.32
C LEU A 18 7.39 -7.40 2.47
N PRO A 19 7.85 -7.26 3.73
CA PRO A 19 7.40 -8.13 4.82
C PRO A 19 5.88 -8.14 5.04
N MET A 20 5.24 -6.98 4.95
CA MET A 20 3.80 -6.85 5.18
C MET A 20 2.99 -7.38 3.99
N ILE A 21 3.38 -7.02 2.76
CA ILE A 21 2.64 -7.47 1.57
C ILE A 21 2.74 -8.98 1.42
N VAL A 22 3.92 -9.57 1.68
CA VAL A 22 4.07 -11.03 1.66
C VAL A 22 3.17 -11.68 2.70
N ARG A 23 3.10 -11.12 3.91
CA ARG A 23 2.21 -11.60 4.97
C ARG A 23 0.74 -11.59 4.53
N GLU A 24 0.27 -10.48 3.96
CA GLU A 24 -1.13 -10.31 3.58
C GLU A 24 -1.49 -11.14 2.34
N ALA A 25 -0.71 -11.03 1.26
CA ALA A 25 -1.05 -11.63 -0.04
C ALA A 25 -0.94 -13.16 -0.06
N PHE A 26 -0.09 -13.72 0.81
CA PHE A 26 0.13 -15.17 0.88
C PHE A 26 -0.41 -15.78 2.18
N ALA A 27 -1.00 -14.96 3.08
CA ALA A 27 -1.50 -15.39 4.39
C ALA A 27 -0.48 -16.20 5.22
N VAL A 28 0.81 -16.01 4.93
CA VAL A 28 1.91 -16.69 5.59
C VAL A 28 2.42 -15.80 6.70
N TYR A 29 2.21 -16.23 7.94
CA TYR A 29 3.00 -15.74 9.06
C TYR A 29 3.03 -16.81 10.17
N SER A 30 4.22 -17.24 10.54
CA SER A 30 4.47 -17.92 11.81
C SER A 30 5.54 -17.14 12.56
N SER A 31 5.49 -17.19 13.89
CA SER A 31 6.10 -16.27 14.87
C SER A 31 7.64 -16.16 14.92
N SER A 32 8.37 -16.51 13.85
CA SER A 32 9.83 -16.42 13.77
C SER A 32 10.27 -15.14 13.05
N HIS A 33 11.20 -14.41 13.70
CA HIS A 33 11.76 -13.12 13.29
C HIS A 33 12.68 -13.20 12.06
N GLU A 34 12.42 -14.11 11.11
CA GLU A 34 13.22 -14.17 9.89
C GLU A 34 12.90 -12.96 9.02
N GLU A 35 13.93 -12.21 8.62
CA GLU A 35 13.78 -11.07 7.74
C GLU A 35 13.25 -11.56 6.39
N VAL A 36 11.96 -11.35 6.13
CA VAL A 36 11.26 -11.75 4.90
C VAL A 36 12.06 -11.42 3.64
N GLY A 37 12.80 -10.31 3.64
CA GLY A 37 13.66 -9.90 2.52
C GLY A 37 14.76 -10.90 2.14
N HIS A 38 15.19 -11.77 3.06
CA HIS A 38 16.24 -12.76 2.83
C HIS A 38 15.72 -14.16 2.48
N MET A 39 14.43 -14.42 2.63
CA MET A 39 13.82 -15.69 2.24
C MET A 39 13.89 -15.90 0.74
N THR A 40 13.89 -17.16 0.31
CA THR A 40 13.79 -17.52 -1.11
C THR A 40 12.35 -17.73 -1.54
N VAL A 41 12.10 -17.69 -2.85
CA VAL A 41 10.81 -18.05 -3.45
C VAL A 41 10.39 -19.47 -3.06
N SER A 42 11.31 -20.43 -3.02
CA SER A 42 11.00 -21.80 -2.57
C SER A 42 10.52 -21.84 -1.13
N HIS A 43 11.19 -21.12 -0.23
CA HIS A 43 10.80 -21.06 1.18
C HIS A 43 9.41 -20.44 1.33
N LEU A 44 9.12 -19.36 0.61
CA LEU A 44 7.79 -18.75 0.61
C LEU A 44 6.71 -19.70 0.08
N ALA A 45 7.02 -20.44 -0.98
CA ALA A 45 6.11 -21.43 -1.57
C ALA A 45 5.76 -22.56 -0.60
N ASP A 46 6.77 -23.07 0.12
CA ASP A 46 6.60 -24.10 1.14
C ASP A 46 5.70 -23.59 2.28
N CYS A 47 5.98 -22.38 2.78
CA CYS A 47 5.20 -21.74 3.84
C CYS A 47 3.74 -21.48 3.41
N ALA A 48 3.51 -21.06 2.16
CA ALA A 48 2.18 -20.75 1.65
C ALA A 48 1.40 -21.98 1.15
N HIS A 49 2.03 -23.16 1.13
CA HIS A 49 1.50 -24.37 0.52
C HIS A 49 1.05 -24.16 -0.95
N LEU A 50 1.86 -23.41 -1.71
CA LEU A 50 1.60 -23.07 -3.11
C LEU A 50 2.74 -23.58 -4.01
N PRO A 51 2.47 -23.88 -5.29
CA PRO A 51 3.54 -24.20 -6.24
C PRO A 51 4.43 -22.97 -6.49
N ILE A 52 5.75 -23.19 -6.62
CA ILE A 52 6.75 -22.14 -6.90
C ILE A 52 6.33 -21.23 -8.06
N LYS A 53 5.82 -21.83 -9.15
CA LYS A 53 5.35 -21.08 -10.33
C LYS A 53 4.25 -20.07 -9.96
N GLY A 54 3.26 -20.48 -9.17
CA GLY A 54 2.16 -19.60 -8.76
C GLY A 54 2.62 -18.50 -7.80
N VAL A 55 3.65 -18.76 -6.98
CA VAL A 55 4.26 -17.75 -6.11
C VAL A 55 5.02 -16.71 -6.92
N LEU A 56 5.82 -17.13 -7.91
CA LEU A 56 6.52 -16.22 -8.83
C LEU A 56 5.54 -15.32 -9.58
N GLU A 57 4.49 -15.89 -10.17
CA GLU A 57 3.46 -15.14 -10.89
C GLU A 57 2.79 -14.09 -9.97
N ARG A 58 2.49 -14.45 -8.71
CA ARG A 58 1.95 -13.50 -7.73
C ARG A 58 2.93 -12.42 -7.33
N LEU A 59 4.19 -12.75 -7.05
CA LEU A 59 5.22 -11.76 -6.68
C LEU A 59 5.46 -10.75 -7.82
N GLN A 60 5.53 -11.22 -9.06
CA GLN A 60 5.65 -10.36 -10.25
C GLN A 60 4.42 -9.46 -10.43
N ALA A 61 3.21 -9.99 -10.21
CA ALA A 61 1.99 -9.20 -10.25
C ALA A 61 1.97 -8.14 -9.15
N ILE A 62 2.37 -8.48 -7.92
CA ILE A 62 2.48 -7.56 -6.79
C ILE A 62 3.51 -6.46 -7.07
N GLU A 63 4.68 -6.81 -7.58
CA GLU A 63 5.73 -5.84 -7.95
C GLU A 63 5.20 -4.85 -9.01
N THR A 64 4.60 -5.37 -10.08
CA THR A 64 4.01 -4.55 -11.15
C THR A 64 2.88 -3.66 -10.62
N MET A 65 2.02 -4.19 -9.75
CA MET A 65 0.98 -3.42 -9.10
C MET A 65 1.58 -2.34 -8.22
N ALA A 66 2.60 -2.65 -7.44
CA ALA A 66 3.26 -1.71 -6.53
C ALA A 66 3.86 -0.51 -7.26
N GLU A 67 4.54 -0.73 -8.40
CA GLU A 67 5.10 0.34 -9.23
C GLU A 67 4.07 1.42 -9.63
N THR A 68 2.78 1.07 -9.67
CA THR A 68 1.68 1.97 -10.02
C THR A 68 0.73 2.27 -8.86
N SER A 69 1.02 1.76 -7.66
CA SER A 69 0.17 1.87 -6.48
C SER A 69 0.67 2.89 -5.46
N GLU A 70 1.72 3.63 -5.76
CA GLU A 70 2.26 4.66 -4.86
C GLU A 70 2.28 6.04 -5.51
N ILE A 71 2.21 7.06 -4.66
CA ILE A 71 2.37 8.45 -5.03
C ILE A 71 3.24 9.12 -3.97
N SER A 72 4.27 9.85 -4.40
CA SER A 72 5.08 10.65 -3.49
C SER A 72 4.30 11.86 -2.96
N VAL A 73 4.74 12.42 -1.84
CA VAL A 73 4.14 13.64 -1.27
C VAL A 73 4.21 14.84 -2.22
N HIS A 74 5.27 14.96 -3.02
CA HIS A 74 5.42 16.03 -4.00
C HIS A 74 4.48 15.88 -5.18
N GLU A 75 4.33 14.66 -5.71
CA GLU A 75 3.37 14.37 -6.77
C GLU A 75 1.94 14.61 -6.30
N LEU A 76 1.60 14.20 -5.07
CA LEU A 76 0.28 14.47 -4.51
C LEU A 76 0.04 15.97 -4.35
N LYS A 77 1.02 16.72 -3.85
CA LYS A 77 0.89 18.18 -3.73
C LYS A 77 0.68 18.84 -5.10
N ALA A 78 1.48 18.48 -6.10
CA ALA A 78 1.32 18.97 -7.46
C ALA A 78 -0.06 18.61 -8.06
N LEU A 79 -0.55 17.39 -7.78
CA LEU A 79 -1.87 16.94 -8.22
C LEU A 79 -2.98 17.79 -7.59
N LEU A 80 -2.90 18.08 -6.29
CA LEU A 80 -3.87 18.92 -5.58
C LEU A 80 -3.80 20.37 -6.06
N ASP A 81 -2.60 20.91 -6.24
CA ASP A 81 -2.38 22.29 -6.70
C ASP A 81 -2.86 22.53 -8.15
N SER A 82 -2.87 21.48 -8.97
CA SER A 82 -3.41 21.56 -10.33
C SER A 82 -4.93 21.81 -10.39
N GLY A 83 -5.63 21.71 -9.25
CA GLY A 83 -7.08 21.87 -9.18
C GLY A 83 -7.87 20.70 -9.77
N LYS A 84 -7.24 19.53 -9.96
CA LYS A 84 -7.89 18.31 -10.42
C LYS A 84 -9.02 17.93 -9.46
N LYS A 85 -10.26 17.91 -9.96
CA LYS A 85 -11.47 17.73 -9.14
C LYS A 85 -11.77 16.27 -8.73
N ASN A 86 -11.15 15.30 -9.41
CA ASN A 86 -11.44 13.88 -9.21
C ASN A 86 -10.35 13.18 -8.40
N VAL A 87 -9.86 13.82 -7.35
CA VAL A 87 -8.93 13.22 -6.38
C VAL A 87 -9.68 12.99 -5.08
N PHE A 88 -9.67 11.75 -4.58
CA PHE A 88 -10.31 11.39 -3.33
C PHE A 88 -9.24 10.95 -2.32
N LEU A 89 -9.10 11.70 -1.24
CA LEU A 89 -8.13 11.42 -0.18
C LEU A 89 -8.79 10.56 0.91
N LEU A 90 -8.43 9.28 0.98
CA LEU A 90 -8.96 8.31 1.94
C LEU A 90 -7.96 8.08 3.07
N ASP A 91 -8.23 8.61 4.24
CA ASP A 91 -7.39 8.41 5.42
C ASP A 91 -7.79 7.13 6.16
N VAL A 92 -6.86 6.18 6.30
CA VAL A 92 -7.10 4.87 6.91
C VAL A 92 -6.51 4.75 8.32
N ARG A 93 -6.12 5.87 8.92
CA ARG A 93 -5.63 5.91 10.30
C ARG A 93 -6.76 5.72 11.30
N GLU A 94 -6.37 5.57 12.57
CA GLU A 94 -7.32 5.58 13.67
C GLU A 94 -7.91 6.97 13.88
N ARG A 95 -9.08 7.00 14.53
CA ARG A 95 -9.82 8.25 14.78
C ARG A 95 -8.98 9.29 15.51
N TRP A 96 -8.24 8.87 16.53
CA TRP A 96 -7.42 9.75 17.35
C TRP A 96 -6.24 10.35 16.57
N GLU A 97 -5.60 9.56 15.69
CA GLU A 97 -4.53 10.02 14.79
C GLU A 97 -5.04 11.13 13.85
N PHE A 98 -6.22 10.92 13.26
CA PHE A 98 -6.87 11.85 12.34
C PHE A 98 -7.34 13.15 13.02
N ASP A 99 -7.67 13.08 14.31
CA ASP A 99 -8.09 14.23 15.09
C ASP A 99 -6.91 15.08 15.56
N ILE A 100 -5.69 14.53 15.66
CA ILE A 100 -4.45 15.29 15.90
C ILE A 100 -4.08 16.11 14.67
N CYS A 101 -4.00 15.48 13.50
CA CYS A 101 -3.63 16.13 12.24
C CYS A 101 -4.19 15.37 11.05
N ARG A 102 -4.36 16.04 9.91
CA ARG A 102 -4.83 15.44 8.66
C ARG A 102 -4.48 16.31 7.47
N ILE A 103 -4.33 15.68 6.30
CA ILE A 103 -4.21 16.40 5.03
C ILE A 103 -5.57 17.05 4.72
N GLU A 104 -5.56 18.33 4.35
CA GLU A 104 -6.79 19.07 4.04
C GLU A 104 -7.61 18.36 2.95
N GLY A 105 -8.93 18.29 3.13
CA GLY A 105 -9.83 17.56 2.23
C GLY A 105 -9.81 16.03 2.36
N SER A 106 -8.99 15.45 3.25
CA SER A 106 -9.03 14.00 3.52
C SER A 106 -10.26 13.55 4.30
N MET A 107 -10.75 12.36 3.96
CA MET A 107 -11.92 11.72 4.57
C MET A 107 -11.48 10.46 5.32
N LEU A 108 -11.79 10.41 6.61
CA LEU A 108 -11.48 9.27 7.47
C LEU A 108 -12.34 8.06 7.11
N MET A 109 -11.70 6.94 6.75
CA MET A 109 -12.36 5.69 6.35
C MET A 109 -13.34 5.18 7.41
N ALA A 110 -12.99 5.28 8.69
CA ALA A 110 -13.86 4.84 9.80
C ALA A 110 -15.19 5.63 9.90
N LYS A 111 -15.32 6.75 9.18
CA LYS A 111 -16.55 7.55 9.10
C LYS A 111 -17.36 7.31 7.82
N LEU A 112 -16.88 6.44 6.93
CA LEU A 112 -17.48 6.19 5.63
C LEU A 112 -18.15 4.82 5.61
N ASP A 113 -19.32 4.75 5.00
CA ASP A 113 -19.83 3.49 4.49
C ASP A 113 -19.16 3.22 3.15
N LEU A 114 -18.06 2.47 3.19
CA LEU A 114 -17.29 2.15 1.98
C LEU A 114 -18.15 1.42 0.95
N ALA A 115 -19.01 0.48 1.35
CA ALA A 115 -19.84 -0.27 0.42
C ALA A 115 -20.80 0.66 -0.36
N GLN A 116 -21.34 1.67 0.32
CA GLN A 116 -22.21 2.66 -0.30
C GLN A 116 -21.47 3.57 -1.29
N ILE A 117 -20.28 4.06 -0.94
CA ILE A 117 -19.55 5.03 -1.79
C ILE A 117 -18.69 4.37 -2.87
N PHE A 118 -18.35 3.09 -2.71
CA PHE A 118 -17.43 2.35 -3.59
C PHE A 118 -17.74 2.50 -5.08
N PRO A 119 -19.01 2.39 -5.55
CA PRO A 119 -19.30 2.57 -6.97
C PRO A 119 -18.89 3.95 -7.50
N GLY A 120 -19.09 5.00 -6.71
CA GLY A 120 -18.73 6.37 -7.08
C GLY A 120 -17.23 6.61 -7.08
N LEU A 121 -16.47 5.91 -6.22
CA LEU A 121 -15.01 6.01 -6.17
C LEU A 121 -14.31 5.58 -7.47
N LYS A 122 -14.99 4.80 -8.34
CA LYS A 122 -14.44 4.40 -9.65
C LYS A 122 -14.18 5.58 -10.59
N GLU A 123 -14.81 6.73 -10.36
CA GLU A 123 -14.61 7.97 -11.11
C GLU A 123 -13.45 8.82 -10.56
N PHE A 124 -12.95 8.47 -9.37
CA PHE A 124 -11.88 9.20 -8.69
C PHE A 124 -10.53 8.53 -8.89
N GLU A 125 -9.49 9.33 -8.70
CA GLU A 125 -8.19 8.86 -8.31
C GLU A 125 -8.12 8.84 -6.78
N VAL A 126 -8.15 7.65 -6.20
CA VAL A 126 -8.20 7.45 -4.76
C VAL A 126 -6.79 7.39 -4.20
N ILE A 127 -6.46 8.27 -3.26
CA ILE A 127 -5.18 8.29 -2.56
C ILE A 127 -5.42 7.88 -1.12
N THR A 128 -4.92 6.69 -0.76
CA THR A 128 -4.97 6.17 0.60
C THR A 128 -3.84 6.77 1.43
N ILE A 129 -4.14 7.14 2.68
CA ILE A 129 -3.22 7.86 3.56
C ILE A 129 -3.17 7.16 4.92
N CYS A 130 -1.98 6.90 5.42
CA CYS A 130 -1.76 6.50 6.81
C CYS A 130 -0.56 7.26 7.42
N HIS A 131 -0.07 6.85 8.59
CA HIS A 131 1.05 7.54 9.22
C HIS A 131 2.37 7.44 8.41
N HIS A 132 2.76 6.24 7.97
CA HIS A 132 4.07 5.98 7.34
C HIS A 132 4.01 5.32 5.94
N GLY A 133 2.84 5.23 5.32
CA GLY A 133 2.65 4.59 4.00
C GLY A 133 2.34 3.08 4.02
N VAL A 134 2.59 2.41 5.16
CA VAL A 134 2.43 0.96 5.33
C VAL A 134 0.95 0.53 5.24
N ARG A 135 0.10 0.97 6.18
CA ARG A 135 -1.34 0.60 6.23
C ARG A 135 -2.11 1.06 4.98
N SER A 136 -1.76 2.23 4.46
CA SER A 136 -2.39 2.78 3.25
C SER A 136 -2.06 1.92 2.03
N LEU A 137 -0.85 1.38 1.92
CA LEU A 137 -0.49 0.51 0.82
C LEU A 137 -1.28 -0.79 0.81
N SER A 138 -1.42 -1.46 1.95
CA SER A 138 -2.31 -2.62 2.11
C SER A 138 -3.75 -2.30 1.71
N THR A 139 -4.26 -1.15 2.15
CA THR A 139 -5.60 -0.68 1.77
C THR A 139 -5.69 -0.46 0.26
N ALA A 140 -4.67 0.15 -0.37
CA ALA A 140 -4.65 0.37 -1.80
C ALA A 140 -4.73 -0.94 -2.59
N PHE A 141 -4.01 -1.97 -2.17
CA PHE A 141 -4.11 -3.30 -2.78
C PHE A 141 -5.50 -3.90 -2.62
N TYR A 142 -6.03 -3.93 -1.40
CA TYR A 142 -7.37 -4.45 -1.15
C TYR A 142 -8.44 -3.76 -2.01
N LEU A 143 -8.36 -2.43 -2.14
CA LEU A 143 -9.30 -1.66 -2.95
C LEU A 143 -9.12 -1.91 -4.46
N LYS A 144 -7.88 -2.11 -4.94
CA LYS A 144 -7.62 -2.52 -6.33
C LYS A 144 -8.20 -3.90 -6.61
N GLU A 145 -7.97 -4.86 -5.74
CA GLU A 145 -8.53 -6.22 -5.85
C GLU A 145 -10.06 -6.21 -5.82
N ALA A 146 -10.67 -5.34 -5.01
CA ALA A 146 -12.11 -5.12 -4.99
C ALA A 146 -12.66 -4.44 -6.27
N GLY A 147 -11.78 -3.98 -7.18
CA GLY A 147 -12.15 -3.44 -8.49
C GLY A 147 -12.17 -1.92 -8.59
N LEU A 148 -11.46 -1.19 -7.72
CA LEU A 148 -11.16 0.23 -7.97
C LEU A 148 -9.97 0.37 -8.92
N PRO A 149 -10.13 1.04 -10.08
CA PRO A 149 -9.10 1.04 -11.12
C PRO A 149 -7.93 1.99 -10.82
N ARG A 150 -8.15 3.03 -10.00
CA ARG A 150 -7.19 4.12 -9.76
C ARG A 150 -7.04 4.37 -8.27
N VAL A 151 -6.26 3.53 -7.61
CA VAL A 151 -5.92 3.68 -6.19
C VAL A 151 -4.41 3.76 -6.04
N ARG A 152 -3.94 4.72 -5.25
CA ARG A 152 -2.52 4.84 -4.88
C ARG A 152 -2.39 5.09 -3.37
N SER A 153 -1.28 4.71 -2.78
CA SER A 153 -0.89 4.96 -1.40
C SER A 153 0.07 6.13 -1.36
N LEU A 154 -0.14 7.05 -0.41
CA LEU A 154 0.81 8.13 -0.16
C LEU A 154 2.08 7.56 0.49
N THR A 155 3.18 7.55 -0.25
CA THR A 155 4.48 7.08 0.24
C THR A 155 4.93 7.93 1.42
N GLY A 156 5.34 7.27 2.51
CA GLY A 156 5.76 7.93 3.75
C GLY A 156 4.63 8.55 4.58
N GLY A 157 3.39 8.51 4.09
CA GLY A 157 2.19 8.91 4.83
C GLY A 157 2.18 10.37 5.32
N THR A 158 1.41 10.62 6.38
CA THR A 158 1.31 11.96 7.00
C THR A 158 2.63 12.42 7.63
N ASP A 159 3.49 11.49 8.05
CA ASP A 159 4.81 11.83 8.58
C ASP A 159 5.68 12.52 7.52
N ALA A 160 5.80 11.93 6.33
CA ALA A 160 6.53 12.54 5.22
C ALA A 160 5.85 13.83 4.73
N TRP A 161 4.51 13.87 4.70
CA TRP A 161 3.77 15.07 4.33
C TRP A 161 4.09 16.25 5.24
N SER A 162 4.10 16.01 6.56
CA SER A 162 4.42 17.05 7.56
C SER A 162 5.87 17.54 7.46
N GLN A 163 6.81 16.73 6.97
CA GLN A 163 8.21 17.12 6.86
C GLN A 163 8.51 17.89 5.58
N LEU A 164 7.82 17.55 4.49
CA LEU A 164 8.22 17.96 3.15
C LEU A 164 7.23 18.92 2.47
N ILE A 165 5.96 18.94 2.90
CA ILE A 165 4.89 19.71 2.24
C ILE A 165 4.27 20.72 3.19
N ASP A 166 3.78 20.28 4.34
CA ASP A 166 3.14 21.14 5.35
C ASP A 166 3.87 21.03 6.68
N THR A 167 4.94 21.81 6.82
CA THR A 167 5.79 21.87 8.02
C THR A 167 5.11 22.45 9.25
N SER A 168 3.88 22.97 9.09
CA SER A 168 3.06 23.42 10.22
C SER A 168 2.18 22.31 10.80
N MET A 169 2.02 21.19 10.10
CA MET A 169 1.21 20.05 10.53
C MET A 169 1.81 19.40 11.79
N PRO A 170 1.02 19.21 12.87
CA PRO A 170 1.48 18.49 14.05
C PRO A 170 1.88 17.04 13.74
N ARG A 171 2.88 16.55 14.47
CA ARG A 171 3.40 15.17 14.41
C ARG A 171 3.17 14.45 15.73
N TYR A 172 3.09 13.12 15.71
CA TYR A 172 2.88 12.26 16.88
C TYR A 172 3.66 10.95 16.77
#